data_AF-A0A974USK5-F1
#
_entry.id   AF-A0A974USK5-F1
#
_cell.length_a   1.000
_cell.length_b   1.000
_cell.length_c   1.000
_cell.angle_alpha   90.00
_cell.angle_beta   90.00
_cell.angle_gamma   90.00
#
_symmetry.space_group_name_H-M   'P 1'
#
loop_
_entity.id
_entity.type
_entity.pdbx_description
1 polymer ?
#
loop_
_entity_poly.entity_id
_entity_poly.type
_entity_poly.pdbx_seq_one_letter_code
_entity_poly.pdbx_strand_id
1 'polypeptide(L)'
;MTRLSDLITDVLAILRAGEHDTSWSSYDSTADAIEELERLQPRVEAGEREAVERFRFLCLPTGAIEEIAVSSGWSGRWLELVNGKYRDTLSPQ
;
A
#
# COMPACT_ATOMS: atom_id res chain seq x y z
N MET A 1 4.26 -3.95 -16.69
CA MET A 1 3.50 -3.85 -15.43
C MET A 1 4.03 -4.90 -14.45
N THR A 2 4.60 -4.43 -13.34
CA THR A 2 5.14 -5.28 -12.27
C THR A 2 4.03 -5.59 -11.25
N ARG A 3 4.00 -6.80 -10.68
CA ARG A 3 2.99 -7.20 -9.66
C ARG A 3 2.90 -6.23 -8.47
N LEU A 4 4.01 -5.56 -8.15
CA LEU A 4 4.07 -4.59 -7.06
C LEU A 4 3.36 -3.28 -7.42
N SER A 5 3.46 -2.83 -8.68
CA SER A 5 2.68 -1.68 -9.19
C SER A 5 1.17 -2.00 -9.25
N ASP A 6 0.80 -3.25 -9.56
CA ASP A 6 -0.60 -3.68 -9.51
C ASP A 6 -1.16 -3.63 -8.08
N LEU A 7 -0.36 -4.01 -7.07
CA LEU A 7 -0.74 -3.87 -5.66
C LEU A 7 -0.93 -2.39 -5.28
N ILE A 8 -0.05 -1.48 -5.71
CA ILE A 8 -0.24 -0.03 -5.51
C ILE A 8 -1.58 0.41 -6.10
N THR A 9 -1.92 -0.06 -7.30
CA THR A 9 -3.18 0.27 -7.98
C THR A 9 -4.40 -0.17 -7.17
N ASP A 10 -4.37 -1.40 -6.64
CA ASP A 10 -5.48 -1.93 -5.84
C ASP A 10 -5.63 -1.17 -4.51
N VAL A 11 -4.52 -0.81 -3.85
CA VAL A 11 -4.55 0.00 -2.62
C VAL A 11 -5.08 1.40 -2.91
N LEU A 12 -4.62 2.05 -3.99
CA LEU A 12 -5.13 3.36 -4.42
C LEU A 12 -6.63 3.32 -4.70
N ALA A 13 -7.16 2.23 -5.29
CA ALA A 13 -8.59 2.09 -5.53
C ALA A 13 -9.41 2.03 -4.22
N ILE A 14 -8.86 1.42 -3.17
CA ILE A 14 -9.49 1.39 -1.84
C ILE A 14 -9.43 2.78 -1.20
N LEU A 15 -8.26 3.42 -1.21
CA LEU A 15 -8.07 4.75 -0.62
C LEU A 15 -8.93 5.81 -1.30
N ARG A 16 -9.10 5.75 -2.62
CA ARG A 16 -9.94 6.71 -3.37
C ARG A 16 -11.45 6.48 -3.21
N ALA A 17 -11.87 5.39 -2.56
CA ALA A 17 -13.30 5.13 -2.35
C ALA A 17 -13.94 6.06 -1.30
N GLY A 18 -13.13 6.72 -0.47
CA GLY A 18 -13.59 7.65 0.56
C GLY A 18 -12.49 8.03 1.54
N GLU A 19 -12.86 8.74 2.61
CA GLU A 19 -11.93 9.04 3.71
C GLU A 19 -11.65 7.79 4.56
N HIS A 20 -10.41 7.70 5.05
CA HIS A 20 -9.91 6.61 5.88
C HIS A 20 -9.36 7.17 7.20
N ASP A 21 -9.39 6.35 8.24
CA ASP A 21 -8.78 6.68 9.52
C ASP A 21 -7.25 6.45 9.44
N THR A 22 -6.50 7.54 9.51
CA THR A 22 -5.03 7.54 9.45
C THR A 22 -4.37 7.73 10.82
N SER A 23 -5.14 7.74 11.92
CA SER A 23 -4.69 8.13 13.27
C SER A 23 -3.50 7.32 13.81
N TRP A 24 -3.31 6.10 13.33
CA TRP A 24 -2.23 5.21 13.74
C TRP A 24 -1.13 5.04 12.68
N SER A 25 -1.27 5.71 11.54
CA SER A 25 -0.34 5.62 10.43
C SER A 25 0.68 6.78 10.44
N SER A 26 1.66 6.70 9.56
CA SER A 26 2.59 7.82 9.33
C SER A 26 2.01 8.98 8.50
N TYR A 27 0.71 8.97 8.19
CA TYR A 27 0.05 9.95 7.34
C TYR A 27 -0.90 10.84 8.14
N ASP A 28 -0.90 12.14 7.85
CA ASP A 28 -1.83 13.10 8.47
C ASP A 28 -3.25 12.96 7.88
N SER A 29 -3.37 12.49 6.65
CA SER A 29 -4.65 12.30 5.96
C SER A 29 -4.64 11.18 4.91
N THR A 30 -5.83 10.75 4.50
CA THR A 30 -6.02 9.86 3.35
C THR A 30 -5.33 10.39 2.09
N ALA A 31 -5.38 11.72 1.88
CA ALA A 31 -4.81 12.36 0.71
C ALA A 31 -3.28 12.22 0.66
N ASP A 32 -2.59 12.28 1.80
CA ASP A 32 -1.13 12.13 1.87
C ASP A 32 -0.70 10.70 1.49
N ALA A 33 -1.46 9.70 1.94
CA ALA A 33 -1.25 8.31 1.57
C ALA A 33 -1.44 8.09 0.06
N ILE A 34 -2.50 8.66 -0.51
CA ILE A 34 -2.76 8.63 -1.96
C ILE A 34 -1.60 9.29 -2.72
N GLU A 35 -1.18 10.49 -2.30
CA GLU A 35 -0.12 11.24 -2.98
C GLU A 35 1.22 10.50 -2.96
N GLU A 36 1.59 9.88 -1.83
CA GLU A 36 2.82 9.06 -1.77
C GLU A 36 2.74 7.84 -2.69
N LEU A 37 1.61 7.13 -2.70
CA LEU A 37 1.44 5.95 -3.55
C LEU A 37 1.43 6.31 -5.04
N GLU A 38 0.83 7.44 -5.42
CA GLU A 38 0.87 7.97 -6.79
C GLU A 38 2.29 8.33 -7.22
N ARG A 39 3.12 8.89 -6.33
CA ARG A 39 4.54 9.15 -6.62
C ARG A 39 5.35 7.87 -6.73
N LEU A 40 5.04 6.85 -5.94
CA LEU A 40 5.76 5.57 -5.95
C LEU A 40 5.41 4.71 -7.16
N GLN A 41 4.16 4.72 -7.62
CA GLN A 41 3.67 3.84 -8.69
C GLN A 41 4.53 3.83 -9.97
N PRO A 42 4.80 4.98 -10.65
CA PRO A 42 5.59 4.97 -11.87
C PRO A 42 7.05 4.57 -11.63
N ARG A 43 7.60 4.88 -10.45
CA ARG A 43 8.97 4.54 -10.05
C ARG A 43 9.12 3.04 -9.78
N VAL A 44 8.12 2.43 -9.14
CA VAL A 44 8.01 0.98 -8.94
C VAL A 44 7.81 0.26 -10.27
N GLU A 45 7.04 0.83 -11.19
CA GLU A 45 6.89 0.28 -12.54
C GLU A 45 8.21 0.33 -13.32
N ALA A 46 9.00 1.39 -13.15
CA ALA A 46 10.34 1.52 -13.73
C ALA A 46 11.40 0.64 -13.03
N GLY A 47 11.05 -0.04 -11.93
CA GLY A 47 11.96 -0.90 -11.18
C GLY A 47 12.98 -0.14 -10.33
N GLU A 48 12.71 1.12 -9.98
CA GLU A 48 13.56 1.90 -9.08
C GLU A 48 13.62 1.24 -7.70
N ARG A 49 14.82 0.81 -7.30
CA ARG A 49 15.04 0.05 -6.05
C ARG A 49 14.52 0.77 -4.82
N GLU A 50 14.79 2.07 -4.68
CA GLU A 50 14.32 2.87 -3.55
C GLU A 50 12.80 2.90 -3.45
N ALA A 51 12.10 3.07 -4.59
CA ALA A 51 10.65 3.10 -4.62
C ALA A 51 10.04 1.73 -4.28
N VAL A 52 10.66 0.66 -4.77
CA VAL A 52 10.28 -0.72 -4.45
C VAL A 52 10.46 -1.02 -2.96
N GLU A 53 11.61 -0.65 -2.39
CA GLU A 53 11.90 -0.84 -0.96
C GLU A 53 10.96 0.00 -0.09
N ARG A 54 10.71 1.26 -0.46
CA ARG A 54 9.77 2.14 0.26
C ARG A 54 8.35 1.57 0.25
N PHE A 55 7.85 1.14 -0.91
CA PHE A 55 6.51 0.58 -0.97
C PHE A 55 6.39 -0.75 -0.19
N ARG A 56 7.41 -1.60 -0.24
CA ARG A 56 7.46 -2.82 0.59
C ARG A 56 7.43 -2.49 2.09
N PHE A 57 8.17 -1.47 2.51
CA PHE A 57 8.16 -1.00 3.90
C PHE A 57 6.77 -0.56 4.35
N LEU A 58 6.03 0.18 3.51
CA LEU A 58 4.65 0.60 3.79
C LEU A 58 3.68 -0.59 3.96
N CYS A 59 4.00 -1.73 3.35
CA CYS A 59 3.19 -2.95 3.38
C CYS A 59 3.64 -3.98 4.45
N LEU A 60 4.65 -3.67 5.27
CA LEU A 60 5.08 -4.56 6.35
C LEU A 60 3.97 -4.71 7.42
N PRO A 61 4.05 -5.75 8.27
CA PRO A 61 3.27 -5.77 9.51
C PRO A 61 3.50 -4.49 10.30
N THR A 62 2.42 -3.91 10.82
CA THR A 62 2.36 -2.57 11.43
C THR A 62 2.92 -1.46 10.53
N GLY A 63 2.90 -1.67 9.21
CA GLY A 63 3.18 -0.65 8.21
C GLY A 63 1.96 0.22 7.99
N ALA A 64 2.18 1.43 7.48
CA ALA A 64 1.13 2.45 7.37
C ALA A 64 -0.11 1.96 6.59
N ILE A 65 0.04 1.11 5.56
CA ILE A 65 -1.11 0.57 4.83
C ILE A 65 -1.93 -0.40 5.67
N GLU A 66 -1.29 -1.25 6.48
CA GLU A 66 -1.99 -2.15 7.39
C GLU A 66 -2.66 -1.38 8.53
N GLU A 67 -2.00 -0.37 9.09
CA GLU A 67 -2.55 0.46 10.16
C GLU A 67 -3.81 1.21 9.72
N ILE A 68 -3.80 1.78 8.49
CA ILE A 68 -5.00 2.37 7.89
C ILE A 68 -6.06 1.30 7.67
N ALA A 69 -5.70 0.12 7.17
CA ALA A 69 -6.64 -0.98 6.92
C ALA A 69 -7.39 -1.42 8.18
N VAL A 70 -6.65 -1.55 9.28
CA VAL A 70 -7.21 -1.92 10.59
C VAL A 70 -8.10 -0.81 11.12
N SER A 71 -7.63 0.43 11.11
CA SER A 71 -8.37 1.58 11.67
C SER A 71 -9.63 1.89 10.87
N SER A 72 -9.60 1.66 9.55
CA SER A 72 -10.70 1.96 8.62
C SER A 72 -11.61 0.76 8.33
N GLY A 73 -11.41 -0.37 9.01
CA GLY A 73 -12.30 -1.53 8.95
C GLY A 73 -12.22 -2.38 7.67
N TRP A 74 -11.14 -2.27 6.89
CA TRP A 74 -10.93 -3.08 5.67
C TRP A 74 -9.73 -4.05 5.76
N SER A 75 -9.28 -4.37 6.97
CA SER A 75 -8.22 -5.35 7.25
C SER A 75 -8.44 -6.71 6.57
N GLY A 76 -9.68 -7.20 6.48
CA GLY A 76 -9.99 -8.43 5.75
C GLY A 76 -9.59 -8.37 4.27
N ARG A 77 -9.92 -7.25 3.59
CA ARG A 77 -9.54 -7.01 2.20
C ARG A 77 -8.03 -6.84 2.04
N TRP A 78 -7.38 -6.21 3.01
CA TRP A 78 -5.91 -6.13 3.04
C TRP A 78 -5.26 -7.52 3.07
N LEU A 79 -5.72 -8.40 3.95
CA LEU A 79 -5.22 -9.77 4.06
C LEU A 79 -5.46 -10.59 2.77
N GLU A 80 -6.58 -10.40 2.08
CA GLU A 80 -6.83 -11.03 0.77
C GLU A 80 -5.82 -10.59 -0.29
N LEU A 81 -5.43 -9.31 -0.29
CA LEU A 81 -4.40 -8.80 -1.19
C LEU A 81 -3.03 -9.42 -0.87
N VAL A 82 -2.58 -9.33 0.39
CA VAL A 82 -1.20 -9.70 0.75
C VAL A 82 -0.98 -11.19 0.99
N ASN A 83 -1.99 -11.95 1.42
CA ASN A 83 -1.88 -13.41 1.60
C ASN A 83 -2.44 -14.20 0.41
N GLY A 84 -3.23 -13.56 -0.45
CA GLY A 84 -3.82 -14.13 -1.66
C GLY A 84 -3.13 -13.61 -2.92
N LYS A 85 -3.69 -12.55 -3.51
CA LYS A 85 -3.35 -12.07 -4.87
C LYS A 85 -1.86 -11.73 -5.04
N TYR A 86 -1.22 -11.18 -4.02
CA TYR A 86 0.14 -10.64 -4.07
C TYR A 86 1.12 -11.31 -3.11
N ARG A 87 0.82 -12.50 -2.59
CA ARG A 87 1.62 -13.24 -1.60
C ARG A 87 3.12 -13.26 -1.88
N ASP A 88 3.51 -13.54 -3.12
CA ASP A 88 4.92 -13.69 -3.50
C ASP A 88 5.63 -12.35 -3.77
N THR A 89 4.90 -11.23 -3.71
CA THR A 89 5.39 -9.92 -4.17
C THR A 89 6.08 -9.13 -3.05
N LEU A 90 5.62 -9.33 -1.81
CA LEU A 90 6.10 -8.64 -0.61
C LEU A 90 7.18 -9.42 0.16
N SER A 91 7.47 -10.66 -0.26
CA SER A 91 8.57 -11.42 0.33
C SER A 91 9.92 -10.79 -0.03
N PRO A 92 10.85 -10.61 0.93
CA PRO A 92 12.23 -10.30 0.61
C PRO A 92 12.81 -11.46 -0.21
N GLN A 93 13.41 -11.13 -1.36
CA GLN A 93 14.15 -12.08 -2.18
C GLN A 93 15.59 -12.18 -1.68
#